data_AF-A0A7S0P2S1-F1
#
_entry.id   AF-A0A7S0P2S1-F1
#
_cell.length_a   1.000
_cell.length_b   1.000
_cell.length_c   1.000
_cell.angle_alpha   90.00
_cell.angle_beta   90.00
_cell.angle_gamma   90.00
#
_symmetry.space_group_name_H-M   'P 1'
#
loop_
_entity.id
_entity.type
_entity.pdbx_description
1 polymer ?
#
loop_
_entity_poly.entity_id
_entity_poly.type
_entity_poly.pdbx_seq_one_letter_code
_entity_poly.pdbx_strand_id
1 'polypeptide(L)'
;LPLFGANCCELLQLLGGLLTLPADQGALGTETTSAVLASLVHALKQQNALMSAHPNANIYRALGGLVDLDGHFLETEPIHASSTPEVPSQQLKLEALKAENKFTECCQIVKFAHSLTIYSGTLRILDIRRSAMVSQITLYANNKPVTDVGELKNRWDMWKKVCTMNIASAQAECRFEFTLPIVATNLLIEYSAFHDAAVQAEKLQCPRCSRTVSDKHGICKHCGDNAYQCRHCRNINYEKLDAFLCNECGFCKHARFEYSLVVRPSYVVEQISSEAEKGKLVALIDAELQNANKRYSQLASLRKPLERLLASSCDSAPSAAESAGGAGAV
;
A
#
# COMPACT_ATOMS: atom_id res chain seq x y z
N LEU A 1 22.28 8.39 27.25
CA LEU A 1 21.34 7.30 26.92
C LEU A 1 21.22 7.24 25.41
N PRO A 2 21.07 6.05 24.78
CA PRO A 2 20.91 5.97 23.34
C PRO A 2 19.70 6.84 22.95
N LEU A 3 19.95 7.83 22.10
CA LEU A 3 19.00 8.86 21.72
C LEU A 3 18.12 8.45 20.51
N PHE A 4 18.30 7.23 19.96
CA PHE A 4 17.79 6.88 18.64
C PHE A 4 17.20 5.45 18.55
N GLY A 5 16.06 5.34 17.87
CA GLY A 5 15.36 4.09 17.50
C GLY A 5 13.95 3.95 18.11
N ALA A 6 12.97 3.42 17.35
CA ALA A 6 11.60 3.17 17.83
C ALA A 6 11.58 2.24 19.08
N ASN A 7 12.49 1.26 19.10
CA ASN A 7 12.69 0.36 20.22
C ASN A 7 13.24 1.07 21.48
N CYS A 8 13.90 2.24 21.35
CA CYS A 8 14.30 3.04 22.50
C CYS A 8 13.11 3.73 23.16
N CYS A 9 12.10 4.18 22.40
CA CYS A 9 10.87 4.72 22.99
C CYS A 9 10.08 3.64 23.72
N GLU A 10 9.92 2.45 23.13
CA GLU A 10 9.25 1.31 23.77
C GLU A 10 10.02 0.82 25.00
N LEU A 11 11.36 0.76 24.92
CA LEU A 11 12.21 0.44 26.06
C LEU A 11 12.08 1.51 27.16
N LEU A 12 12.11 2.80 26.83
CA LEU A 12 11.94 3.89 27.80
C LEU A 12 10.53 3.89 28.40
N GLN A 13 9.49 3.52 27.64
CA GLN A 13 8.14 3.31 28.15
C GLN A 13 8.04 2.09 29.05
N LEU A 14 8.67 0.97 28.69
CA LEU A 14 8.75 -0.24 29.52
C LEU A 14 9.49 0.05 30.82
N LEU A 15 10.63 0.74 30.74
CA LEU A 15 11.41 1.17 31.90
C LEU A 15 10.62 2.16 32.76
N GLY A 16 9.94 3.12 32.13
CA GLY A 16 9.00 4.01 32.80
C GLY A 16 7.92 3.23 33.55
N GLY A 17 7.27 2.25 32.89
CA GLY A 17 6.26 1.36 33.47
C GLY A 17 6.79 0.53 34.64
N LEU A 18 7.96 -0.08 34.50
CA LEU A 18 8.62 -0.85 35.56
C LEU A 18 9.01 0.01 36.77
N LEU A 19 9.36 1.28 36.55
CA LEU A 19 9.71 2.25 37.59
C LEU A 19 8.50 2.96 38.20
N THR A 20 7.31 2.86 37.59
CA THR A 20 6.07 3.53 38.02
C THR A 20 4.97 2.57 38.47
N LEU A 21 5.28 1.27 38.63
CA LEU A 21 4.34 0.27 39.14
C LEU A 21 3.66 0.79 40.43
N PRO A 22 2.31 0.87 40.47
CA PRO A 22 1.60 1.30 41.65
C PRO A 22 1.93 0.39 42.84
N ALA A 23 2.14 0.98 44.01
CA ALA A 23 2.54 0.30 45.25
C ALA A 23 1.54 -0.79 45.76
N ASP A 24 0.49 -1.09 45.00
CA ASP A 24 -0.67 -1.88 45.43
C ASP A 24 -0.75 -3.28 44.76
N GLN A 25 0.19 -3.63 43.89
CA GLN A 25 0.34 -5.01 43.40
C GLN A 25 1.77 -5.48 43.62
N GLY A 26 2.01 -6.08 44.79
CA GLY A 26 3.22 -6.84 45.11
C GLY A 26 4.52 -6.15 44.73
N ALA A 27 4.89 -5.11 45.47
CA ALA A 27 6.19 -4.46 45.33
C ALA A 27 7.30 -5.53 45.25
N LEU A 28 8.01 -5.58 44.13
CA LEU A 28 9.29 -6.28 44.08
C LEU A 28 10.12 -5.76 45.26
N GLY A 29 10.66 -6.66 46.08
CA GLY A 29 11.49 -6.28 47.23
C GLY A 29 12.57 -5.30 46.78
N THR A 30 12.85 -4.27 47.59
CA THR A 30 13.81 -3.20 47.29
C THR A 30 15.16 -3.71 46.78
N GLU A 31 15.61 -4.86 47.31
CA GLU A 31 16.76 -5.64 46.85
C GLU A 31 16.65 -6.10 45.38
N THR A 32 15.52 -6.70 45.00
CA THR A 32 15.29 -7.20 43.62
C THR A 32 15.16 -6.06 42.61
N THR A 33 14.52 -4.95 42.99
CA THR A 33 14.41 -3.76 42.14
C THR A 33 15.78 -3.13 41.91
N SER A 34 16.62 -3.05 42.96
CA SER A 34 18.01 -2.58 42.88
C SER A 34 18.86 -3.49 41.97
N ALA A 35 18.73 -4.81 42.10
CA ALA A 35 19.45 -5.77 41.27
C ALA A 35 19.07 -5.69 39.78
N VAL A 36 17.77 -5.54 39.48
CA VAL A 36 17.28 -5.37 38.10
C VAL A 36 17.77 -4.05 37.51
N LEU A 37 17.70 -2.95 38.26
CA LEU A 37 18.25 -1.66 37.86
C LEU A 37 19.77 -1.72 37.60
N ALA A 38 20.52 -2.38 38.48
CA ALA A 38 21.96 -2.55 38.31
C ALA A 38 22.29 -3.38 37.05
N SER A 39 21.56 -4.48 36.82
CA SER A 39 21.72 -5.32 35.62
C SER A 39 21.36 -4.56 34.35
N LEU A 40 20.30 -3.75 34.37
CA LEU A 40 19.91 -2.90 33.25
C LEU A 40 20.96 -1.83 32.95
N VAL A 41 21.43 -1.11 33.97
CA VAL A 41 22.49 -0.10 33.81
C VAL A 41 23.76 -0.74 33.26
N HIS A 42 24.09 -1.94 33.72
CA HIS A 42 25.24 -2.70 33.20
C HIS A 42 25.05 -3.07 31.72
N ALA A 43 23.88 -3.61 31.36
CA ALA A 43 23.54 -3.93 29.97
C ALA A 43 23.58 -2.68 29.07
N LEU A 44 23.01 -1.55 29.52
CA LEU A 44 23.04 -0.28 28.79
C LEU A 44 24.47 0.24 28.61
N LYS A 45 25.33 0.12 29.63
CA LYS A 45 26.76 0.47 29.52
C LYS A 45 27.49 -0.42 28.53
N GLN A 46 27.23 -1.73 28.54
CA GLN A 46 27.80 -2.68 27.60
C GLN A 46 27.38 -2.37 26.16
N GLN A 47 26.09 -2.11 25.94
CA GLN A 47 25.56 -1.69 24.63
C GLN A 47 26.17 -0.37 24.16
N ASN A 48 26.27 0.63 25.05
CA ASN A 48 26.90 1.92 24.72
C ASN A 48 28.39 1.77 24.36
N ALA A 49 29.12 0.88 25.04
CA ALA A 49 30.51 0.58 24.72
C ALA A 49 30.64 -0.10 23.34
N LEU A 50 29.76 -1.05 23.01
CA LEU A 50 29.70 -1.70 21.70
C LEU A 50 29.39 -0.69 20.59
N MET A 51 28.41 0.20 20.78
CA MET A 51 28.09 1.25 19.82
C MET A 51 29.24 2.27 19.66
N SER A 52 29.94 2.60 20.75
CA SER A 52 31.05 3.55 20.72
C SER A 52 32.30 2.98 20.05
N ALA A 53 32.50 1.66 20.13
CA ALA A 53 33.58 0.94 19.47
C ALA A 53 33.23 0.53 18.03
N HIS A 54 32.07 0.93 17.51
CA HIS A 54 31.64 0.54 16.18
C HIS A 54 32.58 1.11 15.10
N PRO A 55 33.07 0.30 14.13
CA PRO A 55 34.05 0.75 13.13
C PRO A 55 33.63 1.98 12.31
N ASN A 56 32.32 2.18 12.16
CA ASN A 56 31.76 3.28 11.39
C ASN A 56 31.20 4.43 12.26
N ALA A 57 31.37 4.40 13.60
CA ALA A 57 30.77 5.39 14.51
C ALA A 57 31.16 6.84 14.19
N ASN A 58 32.39 7.05 13.71
CA ASN A 58 32.91 8.34 13.25
C ASN A 58 32.13 8.88 12.03
N ILE A 59 31.82 8.01 11.07
CA ILE A 59 31.07 8.35 9.86
C ILE A 59 29.66 8.82 10.21
N TYR A 60 28.97 8.11 11.12
CA TYR A 60 27.63 8.51 11.57
C TYR A 60 27.62 9.82 12.34
N ARG A 61 28.63 10.07 13.17
CA ARG A 61 28.76 11.35 13.87
C ARG A 61 28.95 12.51 12.89
N ALA A 62 29.74 12.31 11.84
CA ALA A 62 29.92 13.31 10.79
C ALA A 62 28.62 13.52 9.98
N LEU A 63 27.93 12.44 9.61
CA LEU A 63 26.67 12.51 8.86
C LEU A 63 25.53 13.13 9.67
N GLY A 64 25.43 12.86 10.97
CA GLY A 64 24.42 13.46 11.85
C GLY A 64 24.56 14.99 12.00
N GLY A 65 25.74 15.55 11.68
CA GLY A 65 25.92 17.00 11.58
C GLY A 65 25.45 17.60 10.25
N LEU A 66 25.16 16.77 9.24
CA LEU A 66 24.83 17.18 7.87
C LEU A 66 23.40 16.78 7.45
N VAL A 67 22.85 15.71 8.03
CA VAL A 67 21.57 15.12 7.68
C VAL A 67 20.86 14.67 8.95
N ASP A 68 19.55 14.86 9.01
CA ASP A 68 18.72 14.32 10.09
C ASP A 68 18.61 12.79 9.88
N LEU A 69 19.34 12.03 10.70
CA LEU A 69 19.39 10.58 10.61
C LEU A 69 18.50 9.96 11.70
N ASP A 70 17.38 9.37 11.28
CA ASP A 70 16.56 8.53 12.15
C ASP A 70 17.11 7.09 12.20
N GLY A 71 17.53 6.63 13.38
CA GLY A 71 17.73 5.20 13.66
C GLY A 71 19.16 4.73 13.96
N HIS A 72 19.38 3.41 13.80
CA HIS A 72 20.65 2.73 14.07
C HIS A 72 21.68 2.99 12.96
N PHE A 73 22.96 2.76 13.28
CA PHE A 73 24.04 2.76 12.29
C PHE A 73 23.61 1.92 11.06
N LEU A 74 23.76 2.47 9.85
CA LEU A 74 23.52 1.77 8.57
C LEU A 74 24.54 0.62 8.45
N GLU A 75 24.19 -0.53 9.01
CA GLU A 75 25.05 -1.69 9.01
C GLU A 75 25.23 -2.26 7.61
N THR A 76 26.43 -2.78 7.36
CA THR A 76 26.74 -3.52 6.12
C THR A 76 26.46 -5.01 6.24
N GLU A 77 26.30 -5.51 7.48
CA GLU A 77 25.88 -6.88 7.71
C GLU A 77 24.37 -7.01 7.49
N PRO A 78 23.92 -7.98 6.68
CA PRO A 78 22.50 -8.26 6.55
C PRO A 78 21.96 -8.62 7.92
N ILE A 79 20.99 -7.84 8.39
CA ILE A 79 20.31 -8.09 9.65
C ILE A 79 19.66 -9.48 9.52
N HIS A 80 20.16 -10.47 10.27
CA HIS A 80 19.68 -11.86 10.18
C HIS A 80 18.24 -12.03 10.68
N ALA A 81 17.74 -11.07 11.46
CA ALA A 81 16.31 -10.91 11.70
C ALA A 81 15.74 -10.15 10.52
N SER A 82 14.85 -10.80 9.77
CA SER A 82 13.91 -10.11 8.91
C SER A 82 13.15 -9.08 9.77
N SER A 83 13.67 -7.86 9.87
CA SER A 83 12.83 -6.70 10.05
C SER A 83 12.02 -6.63 8.76
N THR A 84 10.98 -7.45 8.64
CA THR A 84 9.79 -7.00 7.96
C THR A 84 9.27 -5.91 8.87
N PRO A 85 9.54 -4.61 8.61
CA PRO A 85 8.76 -3.60 9.29
C PRO A 85 7.31 -4.01 9.05
N GLU A 86 6.55 -4.25 10.11
CA GLU A 86 5.11 -4.38 9.97
C GLU A 86 4.62 -3.04 9.45
N VAL A 87 4.56 -2.92 8.12
CA VAL A 87 4.08 -1.70 7.48
C VAL A 87 2.62 -1.59 7.89
N PRO A 88 2.23 -0.51 8.59
CA PRO A 88 0.86 -0.35 9.04
C PRO A 88 -0.07 -0.39 7.83
N SER A 89 -1.25 -0.97 8.00
CA SER A 89 -2.27 -0.96 6.96
C SER A 89 -2.68 0.48 6.65
N GLN A 90 -2.82 0.80 5.37
CA GLN A 90 -3.21 2.12 4.90
C GLN A 90 -4.54 2.04 4.16
N GLN A 91 -5.38 3.07 4.34
CA GLN A 91 -6.58 3.25 3.54
C GLN A 91 -6.25 4.04 2.28
N LEU A 92 -6.35 3.39 1.12
CA LEU A 92 -5.99 3.96 -0.17
C LEU A 92 -7.15 3.84 -1.16
N LYS A 93 -7.31 4.86 -2.02
CA LYS A 93 -8.27 4.80 -3.13
C LYS A 93 -7.83 3.78 -4.17
N LEU A 94 -8.77 3.11 -4.80
CA LEU A 94 -8.50 2.10 -5.83
C LEU A 94 -7.66 2.65 -6.99
N GLU A 95 -7.85 3.93 -7.34
CA GLU A 95 -7.07 4.63 -8.38
C GLU A 95 -5.59 4.78 -8.02
N ALA A 96 -5.23 4.82 -6.74
CA ALA A 96 -3.84 4.89 -6.30
C ALA A 96 -3.16 3.51 -6.27
N LEU A 97 -3.95 2.43 -6.23
CA LEU A 97 -3.46 1.05 -6.17
C LEU A 97 -3.33 0.42 -7.56
N LYS A 98 -4.07 0.92 -8.55
CA LYS A 98 -4.13 0.34 -9.89
C LYS A 98 -2.86 0.65 -10.71
N ALA A 99 -2.37 -0.35 -11.43
CA ALA A 99 -1.46 -0.17 -12.55
C ALA A 99 -2.22 -0.13 -13.87
N GLU A 100 -3.21 -1.01 -14.02
CA GLU A 100 -4.03 -1.14 -15.22
C GLU A 100 -5.45 -1.50 -14.84
N ASN A 101 -6.43 -1.10 -15.65
CA ASN A 101 -7.80 -1.53 -15.50
C ASN A 101 -8.49 -1.71 -16.85
N LYS A 102 -9.40 -2.68 -16.94
CA LYS A 102 -10.29 -2.88 -18.08
C LYS A 102 -11.73 -2.97 -17.61
N PHE A 103 -12.65 -2.59 -18.50
CA PHE A 103 -14.07 -2.62 -18.21
C PHE A 103 -14.78 -3.57 -19.19
N THR A 104 -15.84 -4.18 -18.68
CA THR A 104 -16.81 -4.94 -19.46
C THR A 104 -18.18 -4.32 -19.25
N GLU A 105 -19.22 -4.98 -19.74
CA GLU A 105 -20.61 -4.52 -19.58
C GLU A 105 -21.03 -4.29 -18.12
N CYS A 106 -20.56 -5.11 -17.19
CA CYS A 106 -20.95 -5.08 -15.77
C CYS A 106 -19.79 -5.36 -14.81
N CYS A 107 -18.55 -5.43 -15.31
CA CYS A 107 -17.38 -5.66 -14.45
C CYS A 107 -16.30 -4.61 -14.68
N GLN A 108 -15.64 -4.22 -13.59
CA GLN A 108 -14.36 -3.53 -13.59
C GLN A 108 -13.27 -4.50 -13.14
N ILE A 109 -12.27 -4.72 -13.99
CA ILE A 109 -11.12 -5.57 -13.71
C ILE A 109 -9.93 -4.67 -13.44
N VAL A 110 -9.29 -4.83 -12.29
CA VAL A 110 -8.16 -4.00 -11.84
C VAL A 110 -6.96 -4.89 -11.60
N LYS A 111 -5.84 -4.52 -12.22
CA LYS A 111 -4.52 -5.04 -11.93
C LYS A 111 -3.82 -4.06 -10.99
N PHE A 112 -3.39 -4.53 -9.83
CA PHE A 112 -2.65 -3.71 -8.89
C PHE A 112 -1.20 -3.53 -9.34
N ALA A 113 -0.60 -2.41 -8.96
CA ALA A 113 0.82 -2.17 -9.20
C ALA A 113 1.73 -3.14 -8.42
N HIS A 114 1.26 -3.62 -7.27
CA HIS A 114 1.98 -4.53 -6.39
C HIS A 114 1.00 -5.57 -5.81
N SER A 115 1.52 -6.68 -5.29
CA SER A 115 0.69 -7.61 -4.51
C SER A 115 0.27 -6.95 -3.20
N LEU A 116 -1.01 -7.04 -2.87
CA LEU A 116 -1.59 -6.39 -1.69
C LEU A 116 -2.31 -7.42 -0.82
N THR A 117 -2.19 -7.27 0.49
CA THR A 117 -3.10 -7.92 1.44
C THR A 117 -4.20 -6.92 1.77
N ILE A 118 -5.45 -7.29 1.50
CA ILE A 118 -6.65 -6.46 1.63
C ILE A 118 -7.46 -6.92 2.84
N TYR A 119 -7.76 -6.00 3.76
CA TYR A 119 -8.49 -6.28 5.00
C TYR A 119 -9.96 -5.91 4.91
N SER A 120 -10.24 -4.73 4.38
CA SER A 120 -11.58 -4.17 4.29
C SER A 120 -11.63 -3.08 3.22
N GLY A 121 -12.81 -2.54 2.98
CA GLY A 121 -12.97 -1.39 2.12
C GLY A 121 -14.31 -0.69 2.28
N THR A 122 -14.37 0.48 1.66
CA THR A 122 -15.56 1.33 1.60
C THR A 122 -15.86 1.63 0.15
N LEU A 123 -17.11 1.36 -0.24
CA LEU A 123 -17.71 1.80 -1.49
C LEU A 123 -18.51 3.07 -1.24
N ARG A 124 -18.22 4.13 -1.98
CA ARG A 124 -19.05 5.35 -2.06
C ARG A 124 -19.72 5.41 -3.43
N ILE A 125 -21.03 5.58 -3.42
CA ILE A 125 -21.87 5.69 -4.62
C ILE A 125 -22.37 7.12 -4.71
N LEU A 126 -21.96 7.80 -5.77
CA LEU A 126 -22.25 9.21 -6.04
C LEU A 126 -23.17 9.33 -7.26
N ASP A 127 -23.83 10.47 -7.40
CA ASP A 127 -24.70 10.79 -8.55
C ASP A 127 -25.78 9.73 -8.84
N ILE A 128 -26.31 9.08 -7.79
CA ILE A 128 -27.26 7.97 -7.90
C ILE A 128 -28.52 8.43 -8.64
N ARG A 129 -28.78 7.80 -9.78
CA ARG A 129 -30.04 7.92 -10.50
C ARG A 129 -30.99 6.80 -10.08
N ARG A 130 -32.29 7.09 -10.08
CA ARG A 130 -33.33 6.12 -9.71
C ARG A 130 -33.43 4.94 -10.68
N SER A 131 -32.91 5.08 -11.91
CA SER A 131 -32.88 4.01 -12.90
C SER A 131 -31.63 3.14 -12.74
N ALA A 132 -31.83 1.83 -12.90
CA ALA A 132 -30.88 0.73 -12.77
C ALA A 132 -29.94 0.83 -11.56
N MET A 133 -30.51 1.08 -10.37
CA MET A 133 -29.74 1.04 -9.13
C MET A 133 -29.26 -0.39 -8.87
N VAL A 134 -27.96 -0.54 -8.68
CA VAL A 134 -27.34 -1.81 -8.31
C VAL A 134 -27.84 -2.25 -6.92
N SER A 135 -28.27 -3.51 -6.81
CA SER A 135 -28.70 -4.14 -5.57
C SER A 135 -27.64 -5.07 -5.00
N GLN A 136 -26.73 -5.58 -5.85
CA GLN A 136 -25.66 -6.46 -5.42
C GLN A 136 -24.37 -6.22 -6.21
N ILE A 137 -23.25 -6.15 -5.49
CA ILE A 137 -21.90 -6.09 -6.06
C ILE A 137 -21.09 -7.25 -5.48
N THR A 138 -20.42 -8.01 -6.35
CA THR A 138 -19.56 -9.12 -5.95
C THR A 138 -18.10 -8.80 -6.27
N LEU A 139 -17.22 -9.04 -5.29
CA LEU A 139 -15.78 -8.89 -5.43
C LEU A 139 -15.14 -10.26 -5.63
N TYR A 140 -14.24 -10.34 -6.59
CA TYR A 140 -13.40 -11.50 -6.84
C TYR A 140 -11.93 -11.11 -6.81
N ALA A 141 -11.10 -11.96 -6.23
CA ALA A 141 -9.67 -11.76 -6.14
C ALA A 141 -8.91 -12.83 -6.95
N ASN A 142 -7.78 -12.42 -7.51
CA ASN A 142 -6.80 -13.30 -8.10
C ASN A 142 -5.41 -12.85 -7.63
N ASN A 143 -4.56 -13.81 -7.26
CA ASN A 143 -3.22 -13.54 -6.72
C ASN A 143 -2.09 -13.82 -7.74
N LYS A 144 -2.43 -14.22 -8.97
CA LYS A 144 -1.46 -14.53 -10.00
C LYS A 144 -1.05 -13.26 -10.74
N PRO A 145 0.25 -12.93 -10.82
CA PRO A 145 0.69 -11.82 -11.63
C PRO A 145 0.39 -12.11 -13.11
N VAL A 146 -0.22 -11.13 -13.79
CA VAL A 146 -0.48 -11.18 -15.24
C VAL A 146 0.24 -10.05 -15.94
N THR A 147 0.63 -10.26 -17.19
CA THR A 147 1.31 -9.21 -17.97
C THR A 147 0.32 -8.15 -18.42
N ASP A 148 -0.84 -8.57 -18.97
CA ASP A 148 -1.93 -7.69 -19.39
C ASP A 148 -3.24 -8.08 -18.68
N VAL A 149 -4.00 -7.10 -18.20
CA VAL A 149 -5.26 -7.37 -17.46
C VAL A 149 -6.34 -8.02 -18.34
N GLY A 150 -6.19 -7.97 -19.66
CA GLY A 150 -7.06 -8.62 -20.64
C GLY A 150 -6.93 -10.14 -20.66
N GLU A 151 -5.81 -10.71 -20.18
CA GLU A 151 -5.65 -12.16 -20.00
C GLU A 151 -6.69 -12.74 -19.01
N LEU A 152 -7.16 -11.90 -18.08
CA LEU A 152 -8.14 -12.28 -17.06
C LEU A 152 -9.60 -12.11 -17.52
N LYS A 153 -9.82 -11.45 -18.67
CA LYS A 153 -11.17 -11.22 -19.22
C LYS A 153 -11.78 -12.58 -19.60
N ASN A 154 -13.00 -12.84 -19.13
CA ASN A 154 -13.76 -14.07 -19.37
C ASN A 154 -13.11 -15.36 -18.81
N ARG A 155 -12.06 -15.27 -17.99
CA ARG A 155 -11.38 -16.40 -17.34
C ARG A 155 -11.85 -16.60 -15.91
N TRP A 156 -13.14 -16.94 -15.74
CA TRP A 156 -13.79 -17.11 -14.44
C TRP A 156 -13.14 -18.18 -13.55
N ASP A 157 -12.44 -19.15 -14.14
CA ASP A 157 -11.65 -20.17 -13.45
C ASP A 157 -10.49 -19.58 -12.62
N MET A 158 -9.99 -18.41 -12.99
CA MET A 158 -8.88 -17.75 -12.31
C MET A 158 -9.33 -16.87 -11.13
N TRP A 159 -10.64 -16.64 -10.99
CA TRP A 159 -11.20 -15.70 -10.02
C TRP A 159 -11.77 -16.44 -8.81
N LYS A 160 -11.39 -16.01 -7.61
CA LYS A 160 -11.98 -16.49 -6.35
C LYS A 160 -12.95 -15.45 -5.85
N LYS A 161 -14.22 -15.83 -5.66
CA LYS A 161 -15.22 -14.96 -5.04
C LYS A 161 -14.84 -14.72 -3.58
N VAL A 162 -14.75 -13.45 -3.19
CA VAL A 162 -14.28 -13.07 -1.84
C VAL A 162 -15.27 -12.27 -1.01
N CYS A 163 -16.15 -11.50 -1.65
CA CYS A 163 -17.20 -10.77 -0.94
C CYS A 163 -18.40 -10.55 -1.85
N THR A 164 -19.59 -10.56 -1.27
CA THR A 164 -20.81 -10.05 -1.91
C THR A 164 -21.41 -8.99 -1.01
N MET A 165 -21.57 -7.79 -1.55
CA MET A 165 -22.19 -6.66 -0.90
C MET A 165 -23.63 -6.53 -1.40
N ASN A 166 -24.58 -6.41 -0.49
CA ASN A 166 -25.96 -6.08 -0.81
C ASN A 166 -26.16 -4.57 -0.57
N ILE A 167 -26.69 -3.88 -1.57
CA ILE A 167 -26.84 -2.42 -1.59
C ILE A 167 -28.33 -2.11 -1.56
N ALA A 168 -28.77 -1.43 -0.49
CA ALA A 168 -30.13 -0.96 -0.39
C ALA A 168 -30.40 0.13 -1.44
N SER A 169 -31.67 0.27 -1.85
CA SER A 169 -32.07 1.30 -2.82
C SER A 169 -31.63 2.69 -2.35
N ALA A 170 -30.93 3.42 -3.23
CA ALA A 170 -30.37 4.75 -2.97
C ALA A 170 -29.34 4.84 -1.81
N GLN A 171 -28.73 3.72 -1.42
CA GLN A 171 -27.62 3.72 -0.46
C GLN A 171 -26.36 4.37 -1.06
N ALA A 172 -25.79 5.36 -0.38
CA ALA A 172 -24.64 6.14 -0.87
C ALA A 172 -23.28 5.62 -0.35
N GLU A 173 -23.26 4.81 0.70
CA GLU A 173 -22.03 4.23 1.26
C GLU A 173 -22.28 2.80 1.71
N CYS A 174 -21.36 1.89 1.37
CA CYS A 174 -21.35 0.51 1.82
C CYS A 174 -19.94 0.17 2.30
N ARG A 175 -19.82 -0.55 3.42
CA ARG A 175 -18.54 -1.01 3.96
C ARG A 175 -18.52 -2.52 3.93
N PHE A 176 -17.36 -3.08 3.64
CA PHE A 176 -17.12 -4.52 3.66
C PHE A 176 -15.81 -4.81 4.38
N GLU A 177 -15.78 -5.93 5.08
CA GLU A 177 -14.63 -6.39 5.83
C GLU A 177 -14.45 -7.88 5.60
N PHE A 178 -13.20 -8.32 5.48
CA PHE A 178 -12.87 -9.72 5.31
C PHE A 178 -12.46 -10.31 6.65
N THR A 179 -13.12 -11.40 7.05
CA THR A 179 -12.75 -12.15 8.25
C THR A 179 -11.31 -12.65 8.19
N LEU A 180 -10.86 -13.01 6.97
CA LEU A 180 -9.48 -13.35 6.67
C LEU A 180 -8.97 -12.40 5.60
N PRO A 181 -7.86 -11.67 5.84
CA PRO A 181 -7.30 -10.78 4.84
C PRO A 181 -6.93 -11.53 3.56
N ILE A 182 -7.22 -10.93 2.41
CA ILE A 182 -7.03 -11.55 1.11
C ILE A 182 -5.77 -11.01 0.46
N VAL A 183 -4.92 -11.90 -0.02
CA VAL A 183 -3.81 -11.52 -0.88
C VAL A 183 -4.27 -11.51 -2.34
N ALA A 184 -4.06 -10.39 -3.02
CA ALA A 184 -4.45 -10.23 -4.41
C ALA A 184 -3.44 -9.36 -5.19
N THR A 185 -3.21 -9.74 -6.44
CA THR A 185 -2.56 -8.91 -7.47
C THR A 185 -3.60 -8.31 -8.41
N ASN A 186 -4.80 -8.91 -8.49
CA ASN A 186 -5.90 -8.46 -9.32
C ASN A 186 -7.22 -8.51 -8.55
N LEU A 187 -8.10 -7.55 -8.81
CA LEU A 187 -9.44 -7.45 -8.23
C LEU A 187 -10.46 -7.28 -9.36
N LEU A 188 -11.50 -8.08 -9.36
CA LEU A 188 -12.66 -7.94 -10.24
C LEU A 188 -13.87 -7.51 -9.40
N ILE A 189 -14.51 -6.44 -9.85
CA ILE A 189 -15.71 -5.86 -9.25
C ILE A 189 -16.84 -6.10 -10.23
N GLU A 190 -17.78 -6.98 -9.86
CA GLU A 190 -18.95 -7.33 -10.66
C GLU A 190 -20.20 -6.66 -10.09
N TYR A 191 -20.90 -5.89 -10.92
CA TYR A 191 -22.22 -5.34 -10.60
C TYR A 191 -23.28 -6.40 -10.97
N SER A 192 -23.60 -7.29 -10.03
CA SER A 192 -24.23 -8.59 -10.31
C SER A 192 -25.76 -8.57 -10.32
N ALA A 193 -26.41 -7.66 -9.59
CA ALA A 193 -27.86 -7.55 -9.57
C ALA A 193 -28.34 -6.10 -9.43
N PHE A 194 -29.57 -5.83 -9.88
CA PHE A 194 -30.19 -4.51 -9.89
C PHE A 194 -31.58 -4.57 -9.25
N HIS A 195 -32.07 -3.44 -8.71
CA HIS A 195 -33.42 -3.35 -8.13
C HIS A 195 -34.52 -3.36 -9.23
N ASP A 196 -35.58 -4.16 -9.04
CA ASP A 196 -36.62 -4.48 -10.04
C ASP A 196 -37.38 -3.27 -10.63
N ALA A 197 -37.48 -2.16 -9.91
CA ALA A 197 -38.26 -0.99 -10.33
C ALA A 197 -37.66 -0.23 -11.53
N ALA A 198 -36.49 -0.63 -12.03
CA ALA A 198 -35.69 0.11 -12.98
C ALA A 198 -35.63 -0.45 -14.41
N VAL A 199 -35.92 -1.74 -14.61
CA VAL A 199 -35.70 -2.42 -15.90
C VAL A 199 -36.90 -2.28 -16.85
N GLN A 200 -38.06 -1.89 -16.32
CA GLN A 200 -39.28 -1.69 -17.10
C GLN A 200 -39.20 -0.37 -17.90
N ALA A 201 -38.63 -0.46 -19.10
CA ALA A 201 -38.67 0.52 -20.19
C ALA A 201 -38.02 1.90 -19.90
N GLU A 202 -36.74 1.93 -19.55
CA GLU A 202 -35.96 3.18 -19.63
C GLU A 202 -35.86 3.61 -21.11
N LYS A 203 -36.50 4.73 -21.45
CA LYS A 203 -36.42 5.27 -22.81
C LYS A 203 -35.02 5.80 -23.06
N LEU A 204 -34.42 5.38 -24.18
CA LEU A 204 -33.08 5.80 -24.61
C LEU A 204 -32.98 7.34 -24.63
N GLN A 205 -31.94 7.92 -24.03
CA GLN A 205 -31.73 9.36 -23.98
C GLN A 205 -30.45 9.75 -24.72
N CYS A 206 -30.49 10.82 -25.50
CA CYS A 206 -29.32 11.33 -26.20
C CYS A 206 -28.29 11.90 -25.18
N PRO A 207 -27.01 11.48 -25.20
CA PRO A 207 -26.01 11.93 -24.24
C PRO A 207 -25.64 13.42 -24.39
N ARG A 208 -25.89 14.01 -25.56
CA ARG A 208 -25.58 15.41 -25.87
C ARG A 208 -26.66 16.39 -25.44
N CYS A 209 -27.93 16.08 -25.69
CA CYS A 209 -29.05 17.00 -25.45
C CYS A 209 -30.09 16.47 -24.45
N SER A 210 -29.89 15.27 -23.88
CA SER A 210 -30.77 14.59 -22.93
C SER A 210 -32.19 14.30 -23.44
N ARG A 211 -32.48 14.58 -24.71
CA ARG A 211 -33.79 14.28 -25.31
C ARG A 211 -33.94 12.78 -25.51
N THR A 212 -35.16 12.30 -25.27
CA THR A 212 -35.53 10.91 -25.54
C THR A 212 -35.40 10.59 -27.03
N VAL A 213 -34.79 9.46 -27.34
CA VAL A 213 -34.59 8.93 -28.68
C VAL A 213 -35.47 7.71 -28.86
N SER A 214 -36.38 7.77 -29.83
CA SER A 214 -37.26 6.66 -30.23
C SER A 214 -36.82 5.99 -31.52
N ASP A 215 -35.74 6.47 -32.13
CA ASP A 215 -35.18 5.91 -33.36
C ASP A 215 -34.56 4.53 -33.09
N LYS A 216 -34.85 3.56 -33.97
CA LYS A 216 -34.37 2.18 -33.83
C LYS A 216 -32.85 2.06 -33.92
N HIS A 217 -32.20 2.97 -34.65
CA HIS A 217 -30.74 2.99 -34.79
C HIS A 217 -30.07 3.88 -33.74
N GLY A 218 -30.85 4.44 -32.79
CA GLY A 218 -30.35 5.29 -31.72
C GLY A 218 -29.95 6.69 -32.16
N ILE A 219 -30.33 7.15 -33.37
CA ILE A 219 -29.93 8.47 -33.86
C ILE A 219 -30.88 9.55 -33.33
N CYS A 220 -30.33 10.55 -32.64
CA CYS A 220 -31.13 11.66 -32.12
C CYS A 220 -31.59 12.59 -33.26
N LYS A 221 -32.90 12.72 -33.47
CA LYS A 221 -33.48 13.61 -34.49
C LYS A 221 -33.17 15.10 -34.30
N HIS A 222 -32.79 15.52 -33.09
CA HIS A 222 -32.52 16.93 -32.78
C HIS A 222 -31.07 17.34 -33.04
N CYS A 223 -30.09 16.52 -32.65
CA CYS A 223 -28.67 16.88 -32.75
C CYS A 223 -27.83 15.93 -33.62
N GLY A 224 -28.41 14.84 -34.13
CA GLY A 224 -27.72 13.85 -34.96
C GLY A 224 -26.79 12.89 -34.21
N ASP A 225 -26.50 13.12 -32.93
CA ASP A 225 -25.67 12.22 -32.12
C ASP A 225 -26.35 10.86 -31.89
N ASN A 226 -25.53 9.81 -31.81
CA ASN A 226 -25.98 8.47 -31.45
C ASN A 226 -26.16 8.36 -29.93
N ALA A 227 -27.34 7.93 -29.50
CA ALA A 227 -27.73 7.83 -28.10
C ALA A 227 -27.04 6.71 -27.32
N TYR A 228 -26.41 5.76 -28.01
CA TYR A 228 -25.56 4.72 -27.41
C TYR A 228 -24.12 5.17 -27.15
N GLN A 229 -23.77 6.41 -27.53
CA GLN A 229 -22.44 6.95 -27.22
C GLN A 229 -22.28 7.20 -25.72
N CYS A 230 -21.15 6.74 -25.18
CA CYS A 230 -20.75 7.10 -23.83
C CYS A 230 -20.59 8.62 -23.70
N ARG A 231 -21.22 9.23 -22.69
CA ARG A 231 -21.15 10.68 -22.45
C ARG A 231 -19.73 11.18 -22.15
N HIS A 232 -18.87 10.32 -21.62
CA HIS A 232 -17.49 10.67 -21.25
C HIS A 232 -16.50 10.53 -22.42
N CYS A 233 -16.35 9.33 -23.01
CA CYS A 233 -15.37 9.08 -24.07
C CYS A 233 -15.96 8.95 -25.50
N ARG A 234 -17.27 9.07 -25.67
CA ARG A 234 -18.02 8.88 -26.94
C ARG A 234 -17.93 7.48 -27.57
N ASN A 235 -17.29 6.51 -26.92
CA ASN A 235 -17.26 5.13 -27.38
C ASN A 235 -18.68 4.52 -27.44
N ILE A 236 -18.92 3.63 -28.40
CA ILE A 236 -20.17 2.85 -28.53
C ILE A 236 -19.79 1.37 -28.40
N ASN A 237 -20.40 0.67 -27.45
CA ASN A 237 -20.25 -0.77 -27.33
C ASN A 237 -21.27 -1.48 -28.25
N TYR A 238 -20.87 -1.82 -29.47
CA TYR A 238 -21.73 -2.52 -30.43
C TYR A 238 -22.08 -3.95 -30.01
N GLU A 239 -21.30 -4.57 -29.13
CA GLU A 239 -21.60 -5.91 -28.60
C GLU A 239 -22.73 -5.86 -27.57
N LYS A 240 -22.76 -4.81 -26.75
CA LYS A 240 -23.77 -4.62 -25.72
C LYS A 240 -24.13 -3.16 -25.50
N LEU A 241 -25.19 -2.74 -26.21
CA LEU A 241 -25.68 -1.36 -26.24
C LEU A 241 -26.31 -0.88 -24.93
N ASP A 242 -26.77 -1.81 -24.09
CA ASP A 242 -27.37 -1.60 -22.77
C ASP A 242 -26.39 -1.84 -21.62
N ALA A 243 -25.08 -1.88 -21.91
CA ALA A 243 -24.04 -2.06 -20.91
C ALA A 243 -24.16 -1.08 -19.74
N PHE A 244 -23.97 -1.59 -18.52
CA PHE A 244 -24.01 -0.80 -17.29
C PHE A 244 -22.80 0.12 -17.17
N LEU A 245 -21.63 -0.36 -17.59
CA LEU A 245 -20.38 0.39 -17.68
C LEU A 245 -19.95 0.56 -19.14
N CYS A 246 -19.36 1.71 -19.47
CA CYS A 246 -18.62 1.85 -20.71
C CYS A 246 -17.39 0.94 -20.70
N ASN A 247 -17.26 0.06 -21.69
CA ASN A 247 -16.14 -0.87 -21.84
C ASN A 247 -14.78 -0.18 -22.02
N GLU A 248 -14.76 1.08 -22.47
CA GLU A 248 -13.53 1.84 -22.69
C GLU A 248 -13.10 2.63 -21.45
N CYS A 249 -14.00 3.44 -20.87
CA CYS A 249 -13.64 4.37 -19.79
C CYS A 249 -14.28 4.06 -18.43
N GLY A 250 -15.13 3.03 -18.34
CA GLY A 250 -15.82 2.65 -17.10
C GLY A 250 -16.93 3.59 -16.66
N PHE A 251 -17.23 4.66 -17.41
CA PHE A 251 -18.31 5.57 -17.09
C PHE A 251 -19.65 4.82 -17.03
N CYS A 252 -20.39 5.03 -15.94
CA CYS A 252 -21.74 4.52 -15.76
C CYS A 252 -22.73 5.69 -15.79
N LYS A 253 -23.83 5.54 -16.54
CA LYS A 253 -24.87 6.57 -16.63
C LYS A 253 -25.76 6.66 -15.37
N HIS A 254 -25.73 5.64 -14.51
CA HIS A 254 -26.63 5.49 -13.36
C HIS A 254 -26.03 5.95 -12.03
N ALA A 255 -24.71 5.86 -11.87
CA ALA A 255 -24.01 6.27 -10.66
C ALA A 255 -22.50 6.37 -10.92
N ARG A 256 -21.76 6.97 -10.00
CA ARG A 256 -20.30 6.91 -9.93
C ARG A 256 -19.88 6.11 -8.70
N PHE A 257 -18.99 5.15 -8.89
CA PHE A 257 -18.52 4.25 -7.83
C PHE A 257 -17.07 4.58 -7.47
N GLU A 258 -16.81 4.87 -6.20
CA GLU A 258 -15.48 5.14 -5.66
C GLU A 258 -15.17 4.12 -4.57
N TYR A 259 -14.05 3.41 -4.72
CA TYR A 259 -13.61 2.37 -3.79
C TYR A 259 -12.36 2.84 -3.04
N SER A 260 -12.39 2.68 -1.72
CA SER A 260 -11.21 2.81 -0.85
C SER A 260 -10.97 1.48 -0.15
N LEU A 261 -9.75 0.97 -0.22
CA LEU A 261 -9.36 -0.31 0.37
C LEU A 261 -8.39 -0.07 1.53
N VAL A 262 -8.53 -0.83 2.60
CA VAL A 262 -7.54 -0.92 3.67
C VAL A 262 -6.58 -2.05 3.33
N VAL A 263 -5.34 -1.70 3.00
CA VAL A 263 -4.36 -2.62 2.41
C VAL A 263 -2.99 -2.50 3.05
N ARG A 264 -2.18 -3.55 2.89
CA ARG A 264 -0.72 -3.51 3.07
C ARG A 264 -0.02 -4.16 1.88
N PRO A 265 1.24 -3.82 1.58
CA PRO A 265 2.06 -4.61 0.67
C PRO A 265 2.11 -6.08 1.11
N SER A 266 1.92 -6.98 0.16
CA SER A 266 2.04 -8.41 0.38
C SER A 266 3.33 -8.96 -0.24
N TYR A 267 3.96 -9.86 0.51
CA TYR A 267 5.12 -10.64 0.05
C TYR A 267 4.79 -12.14 0.05
N VAL A 268 3.51 -12.48 0.15
CA VAL A 268 3.04 -13.87 0.10
C VAL A 268 3.19 -14.37 -1.33
N VAL A 269 4.04 -15.36 -1.50
CA VAL A 269 4.28 -16.02 -2.79
C VAL A 269 3.18 -17.06 -3.03
N GLU A 270 2.61 -17.05 -4.23
CA GLU A 270 1.59 -18.02 -4.60
C GLU A 270 2.20 -19.40 -4.93
N GLN A 271 1.39 -20.45 -4.79
CA GLN A 271 1.82 -21.81 -5.10
C GLN A 271 2.08 -21.99 -6.60
N ILE A 272 3.21 -22.61 -6.90
CA ILE A 272 3.60 -23.00 -8.26
C ILE A 272 2.77 -24.21 -8.67
N SER A 273 1.98 -24.06 -9.73
CA SER A 273 1.01 -25.07 -10.18
C SER A 273 1.43 -25.83 -11.44
N SER A 274 2.51 -25.39 -12.11
CA SER A 274 3.02 -26.05 -13.32
C SER A 274 4.54 -25.87 -13.50
N GLU A 275 5.17 -26.78 -14.24
CA GLU A 275 6.61 -26.67 -14.56
C GLU A 275 6.92 -25.45 -15.44
N ALA A 276 5.99 -25.06 -16.31
CA ALA A 276 6.11 -23.84 -17.12
C ALA A 276 6.12 -22.57 -16.25
N GLU A 277 5.26 -22.52 -15.23
CA GLU A 277 5.23 -21.43 -14.23
C GLU A 277 6.53 -21.40 -13.41
N LYS A 278 7.02 -22.58 -12.99
CA LYS A 278 8.31 -22.71 -12.31
C LYS A 278 9.46 -22.15 -13.14
N GLY A 279 9.57 -22.54 -14.41
CA GLY A 279 10.62 -22.07 -15.30
C GLY A 279 10.62 -20.54 -15.46
N LYS A 280 9.43 -19.93 -15.58
CA LYS A 280 9.28 -18.47 -15.62
C LYS A 280 9.71 -17.79 -14.33
N LEU A 281 9.32 -18.35 -13.17
CA LEU A 281 9.68 -17.80 -11.87
C LEU A 281 11.18 -17.91 -11.59
N VAL A 282 11.84 -19.00 -11.98
CA VAL A 282 13.31 -19.14 -11.87
C VAL A 282 14.01 -18.09 -12.72
N ALA A 283 13.59 -17.91 -13.97
CA ALA A 283 14.16 -16.88 -14.84
C ALA A 283 13.98 -15.46 -14.27
N LEU A 284 12.84 -15.20 -13.61
CA LEU A 284 12.59 -13.94 -12.92
C LEU A 284 13.52 -13.77 -11.71
N ILE A 285 13.74 -14.81 -10.91
CA ILE A 285 14.69 -14.80 -9.79
C ILE A 285 16.09 -14.45 -10.28
N ASP A 286 16.55 -15.10 -11.36
CA ASP A 286 17.87 -14.84 -11.94
C ASP A 286 18.00 -13.39 -12.44
N ALA A 287 16.96 -12.86 -13.09
CA ALA A 287 16.93 -11.47 -13.53
C ALA A 287 16.99 -10.48 -12.36
N GLU A 288 16.23 -10.72 -11.29
CA GLU A 288 16.24 -9.87 -10.10
C GLU A 288 17.57 -9.99 -9.32
N LEU A 289 18.19 -11.17 -9.26
CA LEU A 289 19.54 -11.33 -8.71
C LEU A 289 20.58 -10.54 -9.50
N GLN A 290 20.50 -10.54 -10.83
CA GLN A 290 21.37 -9.71 -11.67
C GLN A 290 21.14 -8.22 -11.43
N ASN A 291 19.88 -7.78 -11.29
CA ASN A 291 19.55 -6.40 -10.97
C ASN A 291 20.09 -5.97 -9.60
N ALA A 292 19.94 -6.84 -8.58
CA ALA A 292 20.50 -6.61 -7.25
C ALA A 292 22.03 -6.49 -7.28
N ASN A 293 22.72 -7.39 -8.00
CA ASN A 293 24.18 -7.34 -8.15
C ASN A 293 24.66 -6.07 -8.88
N LYS A 294 23.93 -5.62 -9.90
CA LYS A 294 24.22 -4.35 -10.59
C LYS A 294 24.10 -3.16 -9.63
N ARG A 295 23.02 -3.08 -8.85
CA ARG A 295 22.81 -2.03 -7.84
C ARG A 295 23.88 -2.08 -6.75
N TYR A 296 24.22 -3.27 -6.26
CA TYR A 296 25.28 -3.45 -5.28
C TYR A 296 26.63 -2.95 -5.80
N SER A 297 26.97 -3.27 -7.05
CA SER A 297 28.20 -2.81 -7.70
C SER A 297 28.23 -1.28 -7.86
N GLN A 298 27.09 -0.67 -8.20
CA GLN A 298 26.95 0.80 -8.24
C GLN A 298 27.15 1.42 -6.86
N LEU A 299 26.51 0.90 -5.81
CA LEU A 299 26.69 1.35 -4.42
C LEU A 299 28.14 1.20 -3.97
N ALA A 300 28.78 0.07 -4.26
CA ALA A 300 30.18 -0.17 -3.95
C ALA A 300 31.11 0.85 -4.64
N SER A 301 30.79 1.26 -5.87
CA SER A 301 31.56 2.29 -6.59
C SER A 301 31.44 3.69 -5.97
N LEU A 302 30.29 4.00 -5.35
CA LEU A 302 30.02 5.28 -4.68
C LEU A 302 30.66 5.37 -3.29
N ARG A 303 31.01 4.24 -2.67
CA ARG A 303 31.61 4.18 -1.34
C ARG A 303 32.89 5.00 -1.21
N LYS A 304 33.91 4.74 -2.05
CA LYS A 304 35.21 5.43 -1.96
C LYS A 304 35.11 6.96 -2.15
N PRO A 305 34.33 7.48 -3.12
CA PRO A 305 34.06 8.91 -3.22
C PRO A 305 33.42 9.51 -1.96
N LEU A 306 32.40 8.85 -1.39
CA LEU A 306 31.72 9.32 -0.18
C LEU A 306 32.66 9.33 1.03
N GLU A 307 33.46 8.29 1.23
CA GLU A 307 34.47 8.22 2.30
C GLU A 307 35.46 9.39 2.23
N ARG A 308 35.91 9.78 1.03
CA ARG A 308 36.81 10.92 0.82
C ARG A 308 36.15 12.26 1.17
N LEU A 309 34.90 12.47 0.74
CA LEU A 309 34.15 13.69 1.05
C LEU A 309 33.92 13.84 2.56
N LEU A 310 33.54 12.75 3.23
CA LEU A 310 33.32 12.74 4.67
C LEU A 310 34.60 12.98 5.49
N ALA A 311 35.73 12.41 5.06
CA ALA A 311 37.02 12.70 5.68
C ALA A 311 37.37 14.19 5.59
N SER A 312 37.12 14.84 4.45
CA SER A 312 37.41 16.26 4.25
C SER A 312 36.51 17.21 5.08
N SER A 313 35.28 16.82 5.38
CA SER A 313 34.37 17.61 6.23
C SER A 313 34.66 17.52 7.73
N CYS A 314 35.43 16.51 8.16
CA CYS A 314 35.76 16.30 9.57
C CYS A 314 36.96 17.14 10.05
N ASP A 315 37.86 17.53 9.15
CA ASP A 315 39.01 18.40 9.43
C ASP A 315 38.62 19.88 9.63
N SER A 316 37.37 20.26 9.30
CA SER A 316 36.84 21.62 9.47
C SER A 316 36.09 21.85 10.79
N ALA A 317 36.04 20.87 11.70
CA ALA A 317 35.50 21.11 13.05
C ALA A 317 36.52 21.96 13.84
N PRO A 318 36.14 23.13 14.40
CA PRO A 318 37.06 23.94 15.17
C PRO A 318 37.51 23.16 16.40
N SER A 319 38.82 23.04 16.58
CA SER A 319 39.41 22.52 17.80
C SER A 319 38.91 23.38 18.96
N ALA A 320 38.18 22.77 19.89
CA ALA A 320 37.89 23.40 21.16
C ALA A 320 39.24 23.68 21.84
N ALA A 321 39.56 24.96 21.94
CA ALA A 321 40.81 25.47 22.46
C ALA A 321 41.07 24.94 23.88
N GLU A 322 42.28 24.43 24.07
CA GLU A 322 42.94 24.41 25.36
C GLU A 322 42.99 25.84 25.91
N SER A 323 42.39 26.09 27.08
CA SER A 323 42.82 27.18 27.95
C SER A 323 43.11 26.63 29.34
N ALA A 324 44.40 26.72 29.65
CA ALA A 324 45.03 26.32 30.89
C ALA A 324 44.44 27.02 32.12
N GLY A 325 44.58 26.36 33.26
CA GLY A 325 44.28 26.93 34.56
C GLY A 325 45.15 28.15 34.88
N GLY A 326 44.57 29.04 35.68
CA GLY A 326 45.26 30.10 36.39
C GLY A 326 44.62 30.27 37.76
N ALA A 327 45.32 29.79 38.78
CA ALA A 327 45.08 30.12 40.18
C ALA A 327 45.44 31.59 40.44
N GLY A 328 44.69 32.28 41.30
CA GLY A 328 45.06 33.60 41.82
C GLY A 328 43.99 34.23 42.73
N ALA A 329 44.38 34.45 43.99
CA ALA A 329 43.75 35.24 45.06
C ALA A 329 42.93 36.46 44.59
N VAL A 330 41.85 36.89 45.24
CA VAL A 330 41.63 37.21 46.67
C VAL A 330 40.16 36.98 47.02
#